data_AF-A0A426QES8-F1
#
_entry.id   AF-A0A426QES8-F1
#
_cell.length_a   1.000
_cell.length_b   1.000
_cell.length_c   1.000
_cell.angle_alpha   90.00
_cell.angle_beta   90.00
_cell.angle_gamma   90.00
#
_symmetry.space_group_name_H-M   'P 1'
#
loop_
_entity.id
_entity.type
_entity.pdbx_description
1 polymer ?
#
loop_
_entity_poly.entity_id
_entity_poly.type
_entity_poly.pdbx_seq_one_letter_code
_entity_poly.pdbx_strand_id
1 'polypeptide(L)'
;MTTRNKHTIEFTRLVRFGLVALGLFALAMTAQMIYAGDARAETSPPADYDWMLGVLNDNHIGQRFAQGASGNVAVNTAAGSANLQTNQRVLHGTIQATQRIDNPLQATPAWMNANTRIDGQAFTRGNGALGVNQVSGDGNAQINSMALAPAGEGFKEIRALEPVNPVRVSDSAARDGQSGGDSSGRYRAVVTDTAFSGFGGVLQINQVSGSRNVTGNHFSISGQRP
;
A
#
# COMPACT_ATOMS: atom_id res chain seq x y z
N MET A 1 -66.76 59.29 -35.49
CA MET A 1 -66.20 58.49 -34.38
C MET A 1 -66.10 57.04 -34.86
N THR A 2 -65.07 56.29 -34.42
CA THR A 2 -64.92 54.81 -34.60
C THR A 2 -64.08 54.30 -35.79
N THR A 3 -62.77 54.58 -35.81
CA THR A 3 -61.77 53.81 -36.61
C THR A 3 -60.55 53.33 -35.81
N ARG A 4 -60.56 53.40 -34.48
CA ARG A 4 -59.38 53.14 -33.62
C ARG A 4 -59.31 51.74 -32.98
N ASN A 5 -60.12 50.77 -33.42
CA ASN A 5 -60.15 49.42 -32.80
C ASN A 5 -59.64 48.25 -33.67
N LYS A 6 -59.53 48.38 -34.99
CA LYS A 6 -59.08 47.26 -35.84
C LYS A 6 -57.55 47.04 -35.81
N HIS A 7 -56.76 48.11 -35.83
CA HIS A 7 -55.29 48.02 -35.85
C HIS A 7 -54.69 47.48 -34.54
N THR A 8 -55.31 47.76 -33.39
CA THR A 8 -54.88 47.27 -32.07
C THR A 8 -55.15 45.78 -31.87
N ILE A 9 -56.22 45.24 -32.46
CA ILE A 9 -56.55 43.82 -32.40
C ILE A 9 -55.58 43.00 -33.27
N GLU A 10 -55.26 43.48 -34.47
CA GLU A 10 -54.29 42.84 -35.37
C GLU A 10 -52.87 42.84 -34.78
N PHE A 11 -52.45 43.94 -34.16
CA PHE A 11 -51.14 44.01 -33.47
C PHE A 11 -51.06 43.02 -32.30
N THR A 12 -52.12 42.91 -31.49
CA THR A 12 -52.18 41.96 -30.37
C THR A 12 -52.16 40.51 -30.84
N ARG A 13 -52.81 40.21 -31.99
CA ARG A 13 -52.75 38.88 -32.61
C ARG A 13 -51.35 38.55 -33.13
N LEU A 14 -50.71 39.49 -33.81
CA LEU A 14 -49.32 39.36 -34.29
C LEU A 14 -48.33 39.09 -33.16
N VAL A 15 -48.45 39.81 -32.04
CA VAL A 15 -47.61 39.58 -30.84
C VAL A 15 -47.85 38.20 -30.23
N ARG A 16 -49.11 37.76 -30.15
CA ARG A 16 -49.45 36.42 -29.64
C ARG A 16 -48.92 35.31 -30.54
N PHE A 17 -49.02 35.45 -31.86
CA PHE A 17 -48.42 34.50 -32.81
C PHE A 17 -46.90 34.46 -32.69
N GLY A 18 -46.24 35.61 -32.53
CA GLY A 18 -44.80 35.69 -32.29
C GLY A 18 -44.37 34.95 -31.01
N LEU A 19 -45.09 35.15 -29.91
CA LEU A 19 -44.81 34.47 -28.64
C LEU A 19 -45.03 32.95 -28.71
N VAL A 20 -46.07 32.48 -29.40
CA VAL A 20 -46.32 31.05 -29.61
C VAL A 20 -45.23 30.41 -30.48
N ALA A 21 -44.80 31.08 -31.55
CA ALA A 21 -43.71 30.61 -32.41
C ALA A 21 -42.39 30.50 -31.63
N LEU A 22 -42.10 31.48 -30.77
CA LEU A 22 -40.89 31.48 -29.93
C LEU A 22 -40.92 30.37 -28.88
N GLY A 23 -42.09 30.09 -28.30
CA GLY A 23 -42.30 28.96 -27.39
C GLY A 23 -42.13 27.59 -28.08
N LEU A 24 -42.66 27.43 -29.30
CA LEU A 24 -42.48 26.20 -30.09
C LEU A 24 -41.01 25.99 -30.50
N PHE A 25 -40.30 27.07 -30.83
CA PHE A 25 -38.87 27.01 -31.14
C PHE A 25 -38.03 26.60 -29.92
N ALA A 26 -38.33 27.15 -28.75
CA ALA A 26 -37.68 26.75 -27.49
C ALA A 26 -37.94 25.27 -27.15
N LEU A 27 -39.15 24.77 -27.40
CA LEU A 27 -39.51 23.36 -27.20
C LEU A 27 -38.78 22.43 -28.19
N ALA A 28 -38.58 22.88 -29.43
CA ALA A 28 -37.80 22.13 -30.42
C ALA A 28 -36.31 22.06 -30.05
N MET A 29 -35.73 23.16 -29.54
CA MET A 29 -34.34 23.19 -29.06
C MET A 29 -34.13 22.28 -27.83
N THR A 30 -35.08 22.23 -26.90
CA THR A 30 -34.98 21.30 -25.76
C THR A 30 -35.15 19.84 -26.18
N ALA A 31 -36.02 19.55 -27.16
CA ALA A 31 -36.14 18.21 -27.74
C ALA A 31 -34.86 17.78 -28.48
N GLN A 32 -34.18 18.69 -29.17
CA GLN A 32 -32.88 18.43 -29.81
C GLN A 32 -31.76 18.21 -28.79
N MET A 33 -31.76 18.93 -27.67
CA MET A 33 -30.82 18.69 -26.56
C MET A 33 -31.01 17.31 -25.92
N ILE A 34 -32.26 16.79 -25.88
CA ILE A 34 -32.56 15.45 -25.35
C ILE A 34 -32.09 14.34 -26.31
N TYR A 35 -32.13 14.57 -27.63
CA TYR A 35 -31.67 13.61 -28.64
C TYR A 35 -30.17 13.67 -28.95
N ALA A 36 -29.51 14.81 -28.71
CA ALA A 36 -28.07 14.98 -28.91
C ALA A 36 -27.22 14.56 -27.69
N GLY A 37 -27.88 14.17 -26.59
CA GLY A 37 -27.25 13.78 -25.33
C GLY A 37 -26.78 12.32 -25.27
N ASP A 38 -26.21 11.77 -26.35
CA ASP A 38 -25.34 10.59 -26.20
C ASP A 38 -23.99 11.08 -25.69
N ALA A 39 -23.92 11.34 -24.38
CA ALA A 39 -22.66 11.44 -23.67
C ALA A 39 -22.02 10.05 -23.69
N ARG A 40 -21.33 9.72 -24.78
CA ARG A 40 -20.37 8.63 -24.78
C ARG A 40 -19.33 9.02 -23.75
N ALA A 41 -19.38 8.40 -22.57
CA ALA A 41 -18.26 8.40 -21.67
C ALA A 41 -17.07 7.89 -22.49
N GLU A 42 -16.15 8.79 -22.85
CA GLU A 42 -14.83 8.39 -23.29
C GLU A 42 -14.31 7.49 -22.18
N THR A 43 -14.13 6.21 -22.50
CA THR A 43 -13.50 5.25 -21.61
C THR A 43 -12.18 5.86 -21.15
N SER A 44 -12.04 6.07 -19.83
CA SER A 44 -10.78 6.52 -19.22
C SER A 44 -9.60 5.82 -19.89
N PRO A 45 -8.54 6.54 -20.32
CA PRO A 45 -7.35 5.89 -20.84
C PRO A 45 -6.78 4.98 -19.74
N PRO A 46 -6.77 3.65 -19.92
CA PRO A 46 -6.33 2.73 -18.88
C PRO A 46 -4.85 2.44 -19.08
N ALA A 47 -3.94 3.39 -18.80
CA ALA A 47 -2.49 3.12 -18.81
C ALA A 47 -1.59 4.22 -18.23
N ASP A 48 -1.95 5.50 -18.35
CA ASP A 48 -0.94 6.57 -18.29
C ASP A 48 -0.33 6.85 -16.89
N TYR A 49 -0.96 6.33 -15.82
CA TYR A 49 -0.51 6.50 -14.44
C TYR A 49 -0.27 5.19 -13.69
N ASP A 50 -0.32 4.04 -14.37
CA ASP A 50 -0.10 2.74 -13.73
C ASP A 50 1.32 2.64 -13.13
N TRP A 51 2.29 3.31 -13.75
CA TRP A 51 3.63 3.48 -13.22
C TRP A 51 3.67 4.27 -11.90
N MET A 52 2.77 5.24 -11.70
CA MET A 52 2.68 5.98 -10.42
C MET A 52 2.18 5.09 -9.29
N LEU A 53 1.31 4.13 -9.61
CA LEU A 53 0.81 3.13 -8.66
C LEU A 53 1.88 2.08 -8.32
N GLY A 54 2.74 1.73 -9.28
CA GLY A 54 3.90 0.86 -9.05
C GLY A 54 4.95 1.46 -8.11
N VAL A 55 5.15 2.79 -8.13
CA VAL A 55 6.12 3.49 -7.27
C VAL A 55 5.69 3.50 -5.79
N LEU A 56 4.40 3.49 -5.50
CA LEU A 56 3.87 3.55 -4.12
C LEU A 56 4.28 2.35 -3.25
N ASN A 57 4.55 1.22 -3.89
CA ASN A 57 4.86 -0.05 -3.26
C ASN A 57 6.20 -0.61 -3.79
N ASP A 58 7.18 0.26 -4.00
CA ASP A 58 8.58 -0.14 -4.21
C ASP A 58 9.40 0.25 -2.97
N ASN A 59 10.03 -0.75 -2.34
CA ASN A 59 10.91 -0.53 -1.21
C ASN A 59 12.28 -1.12 -1.52
N HIS A 60 13.28 -0.24 -1.66
CA HIS A 60 14.61 -0.61 -2.11
C HIS A 60 15.68 -0.18 -1.09
N ILE A 61 16.43 -1.14 -0.56
CA ILE A 61 17.68 -0.91 0.15
C ILE A 61 18.82 -1.13 -0.85
N GLY A 62 19.35 -0.01 -1.34
CA GLY A 62 20.24 0.02 -2.48
C GLY A 62 21.71 0.28 -2.17
N GLN A 63 22.43 0.63 -3.23
CA GLN A 63 23.88 0.57 -3.33
C GLN A 63 24.62 1.20 -2.13
N ARG A 64 25.51 0.40 -1.52
CA ARG A 64 26.39 0.76 -0.39
C ARG A 64 25.67 1.23 0.87
N PHE A 65 24.35 1.08 0.97
CA PHE A 65 23.62 1.38 2.20
C PHE A 65 24.24 0.59 3.37
N ALA A 66 24.65 1.30 4.43
CA ALA A 66 25.30 0.71 5.61
C ALA A 66 26.50 -0.23 5.30
N GLN A 67 27.21 0.00 4.19
CA GLN A 67 28.47 -0.71 3.91
C GLN A 67 29.48 -0.46 5.06
N GLY A 68 30.09 -1.53 5.56
CA GLY A 68 31.04 -1.47 6.67
C GLY A 68 30.43 -1.14 8.03
N ALA A 69 29.09 -1.10 8.14
CA ALA A 69 28.45 -0.78 9.41
C ALA A 69 28.79 -1.83 10.49
N SER A 70 29.18 -1.36 11.67
CA SER A 70 29.61 -2.20 12.79
C SER A 70 28.78 -1.97 14.05
N GLY A 71 28.55 -3.01 14.83
CA GLY A 71 27.84 -2.94 16.11
C GLY A 71 26.41 -3.44 16.01
N ASN A 72 25.45 -2.74 16.61
CA ASN A 72 24.02 -3.07 16.52
C ASN A 72 23.34 -2.16 15.50
N VAL A 73 22.87 -2.73 14.39
CA VAL A 73 22.16 -2.01 13.33
C VAL A 73 20.73 -2.54 13.23
N ALA A 74 19.76 -1.63 13.23
CA ALA A 74 18.35 -1.95 13.04
C ALA A 74 17.78 -1.08 11.92
N VAL A 75 17.10 -1.72 10.96
CA VAL A 75 16.48 -1.06 9.81
C VAL A 75 15.03 -1.48 9.73
N ASN A 76 14.13 -0.49 9.76
CA ASN A 76 12.73 -0.64 9.41
C ASN A 76 12.49 0.23 8.18
N THR A 77 12.03 -0.35 7.08
CA THR A 77 11.61 0.39 5.90
C THR A 77 10.30 -0.17 5.40
N ALA A 78 9.38 0.70 5.01
CA ALA A 78 8.04 0.35 4.54
C ALA A 78 7.63 1.21 3.35
N ALA A 79 7.03 0.56 2.35
CA ALA A 79 6.22 1.18 1.31
C ALA A 79 4.80 0.61 1.41
N GLY A 80 3.78 1.36 0.99
CA GLY A 80 2.37 1.04 1.25
C GLY A 80 1.86 1.53 2.61
N SER A 81 0.79 0.92 3.12
CA SER A 81 0.04 1.43 4.27
C SER A 81 -0.08 0.44 5.43
N ALA A 82 -0.30 0.96 6.65
CA ALA A 82 -0.62 0.16 7.84
C ALA A 82 0.36 -0.98 8.19
N ASN A 83 1.64 -0.84 7.84
CA ASN A 83 2.68 -1.79 8.22
C ASN A 83 3.18 -1.52 9.66
N LEU A 84 3.38 -2.57 10.44
CA LEU A 84 3.90 -2.53 11.82
C LEU A 84 5.25 -3.24 11.89
N GLN A 85 6.30 -2.54 12.32
CA GLN A 85 7.66 -3.10 12.32
C GLN A 85 8.35 -2.82 13.65
N THR A 86 9.01 -3.84 14.22
CA THR A 86 9.86 -3.66 15.42
C THR A 86 11.16 -4.46 15.30
N ASN A 87 12.27 -3.81 15.67
CA ASN A 87 13.57 -4.44 15.87
C ASN A 87 13.91 -4.26 17.35
N GLN A 88 13.95 -5.35 18.11
CA GLN A 88 14.26 -5.33 19.53
C GLN A 88 15.58 -6.03 19.80
N ARG A 89 16.41 -5.39 20.61
CA ARG A 89 17.67 -5.97 21.06
C ARG A 89 17.88 -5.71 22.53
N VAL A 90 18.23 -6.77 23.25
CA VAL A 90 18.61 -6.69 24.66
C VAL A 90 19.95 -7.39 24.82
N LEU A 91 20.93 -6.62 25.29
CA LEU A 91 22.23 -7.12 25.73
C LEU A 91 22.13 -7.15 27.25
N HIS A 92 22.07 -8.35 27.84
CA HIS A 92 21.86 -8.56 29.27
C HIS A 92 20.42 -8.31 29.75
N GLY A 93 19.50 -9.24 29.44
CA GLY A 93 18.13 -9.17 29.97
C GLY A 93 17.11 -9.98 29.16
N THR A 94 15.83 -9.63 29.34
CA THR A 94 14.68 -10.30 28.69
C THR A 94 14.02 -9.35 27.68
N ILE A 95 13.54 -9.90 26.55
CA ILE A 95 12.64 -9.20 25.64
C ILE A 95 11.20 -9.63 25.93
N GLN A 96 10.33 -8.66 26.23
CA GLN A 96 8.88 -8.83 26.15
C GLN A 96 8.36 -7.89 25.07
N ALA A 97 7.73 -8.47 24.05
CA ALA A 97 7.43 -7.79 22.80
C ALA A 97 6.00 -8.06 22.37
N THR A 98 5.12 -7.07 22.56
CA THR A 98 3.74 -7.14 22.05
C THR A 98 3.66 -6.36 20.75
N GLN A 99 3.36 -7.06 19.65
CA GLN A 99 2.82 -6.42 18.47
C GLN A 99 1.33 -6.69 18.38
N ARG A 100 0.55 -5.61 18.40
CA ARG A 100 -0.89 -5.65 18.14
C ARG A 100 -1.13 -4.98 16.80
N ILE A 101 -1.72 -5.73 15.87
CA ILE A 101 -2.02 -5.25 14.53
C ILE A 101 -3.48 -4.78 14.53
N ASP A 102 -3.67 -3.48 14.70
CA ASP A 102 -4.99 -2.86 14.56
C ASP A 102 -5.13 -2.30 13.14
N ASN A 103 -5.37 -3.19 12.18
CA ASN A 103 -5.58 -2.74 10.81
C ASN A 103 -7.09 -2.65 10.52
N PRO A 104 -7.68 -1.44 10.38
CA PRO A 104 -9.01 -1.34 9.79
C PRO A 104 -8.95 -1.92 8.38
N LEU A 105 -9.96 -2.71 8.00
CA LEU A 105 -10.03 -3.34 6.67
C LEU A 105 -9.94 -2.28 5.57
N GLN A 106 -8.75 -2.06 5.02
CA GLN A 106 -8.59 -1.41 3.73
C GLN A 106 -8.62 -2.50 2.67
N ALA A 107 -9.55 -2.39 1.72
CA ALA A 107 -9.57 -3.26 0.56
C ALA A 107 -8.21 -3.14 -0.14
N THR A 108 -7.47 -4.25 -0.24
CA THR A 108 -6.24 -4.27 -1.02
C THR A 108 -6.62 -4.05 -2.48
N PRO A 109 -6.11 -2.99 -3.14
CA PRO A 109 -6.48 -2.76 -4.53
C PRO A 109 -6.08 -3.96 -5.38
N ALA A 110 -6.96 -4.39 -6.30
CA ALA A 110 -6.71 -5.53 -7.19
C ALA A 110 -5.43 -5.37 -8.04
N TRP A 111 -4.97 -4.13 -8.19
CA TRP A 111 -3.78 -3.69 -8.94
C TRP A 111 -2.52 -3.49 -8.08
N MET A 112 -2.50 -3.90 -6.81
CA MET A 112 -1.30 -3.72 -5.96
C MET A 112 -0.10 -4.52 -6.51
N ASN A 113 0.99 -3.80 -6.81
CA ASN A 113 2.31 -4.33 -7.12
C ASN A 113 3.27 -4.02 -5.97
N ALA A 114 3.68 -5.01 -5.18
CA ALA A 114 4.60 -4.81 -4.08
C ALA A 114 5.98 -5.40 -4.39
N ASN A 115 7.01 -4.56 -4.37
CA ASN A 115 8.39 -4.97 -4.59
C ASN A 115 9.27 -4.58 -3.39
N THR A 116 10.06 -5.54 -2.92
CA THR A 116 11.12 -5.32 -1.95
C THR A 116 12.43 -5.81 -2.54
N ARG A 117 13.47 -4.99 -2.42
CA ARG A 117 14.80 -5.30 -2.94
C ARG A 117 15.89 -4.91 -1.96
N ILE A 118 16.83 -5.82 -1.70
CA ILE A 118 18.12 -5.53 -1.07
C ILE A 118 19.19 -5.93 -2.08
N ASP A 119 20.00 -4.97 -2.52
CA ASP A 119 20.98 -5.27 -3.57
C ASP A 119 22.27 -4.43 -3.54
N GLY A 120 23.08 -4.63 -4.58
CA GLY A 120 24.35 -3.96 -4.74
C GLY A 120 25.28 -4.32 -3.59
N GLN A 121 25.94 -3.32 -3.02
CA GLN A 121 26.85 -3.48 -1.89
C GLN A 121 26.25 -3.04 -0.56
N ALA A 122 24.91 -3.06 -0.43
CA ALA A 122 24.25 -2.89 0.87
C ALA A 122 24.93 -3.79 1.92
N PHE A 123 25.07 -3.33 3.16
CA PHE A 123 25.61 -4.06 4.32
C PHE A 123 26.94 -4.82 4.15
N THR A 124 27.63 -4.69 3.01
CA THR A 124 28.85 -5.44 2.73
C THR A 124 29.93 -5.11 3.73
N ARG A 125 30.73 -6.11 4.12
CA ARG A 125 31.82 -5.96 5.10
C ARG A 125 31.38 -5.39 6.47
N GLY A 126 30.09 -5.43 6.78
CA GLY A 126 29.58 -5.06 8.10
C GLY A 126 29.95 -6.10 9.17
N ASN A 127 29.84 -5.72 10.44
CA ASN A 127 30.10 -6.64 11.56
C ASN A 127 29.19 -6.38 12.75
N GLY A 128 28.87 -7.42 13.51
CA GLY A 128 28.07 -7.32 14.73
C GLY A 128 26.70 -7.92 14.50
N ALA A 129 25.64 -7.14 14.66
CA ALA A 129 24.31 -7.69 14.59
C ALA A 129 23.32 -6.75 13.91
N LEU A 130 22.67 -7.27 12.88
CA LEU A 130 21.83 -6.53 11.95
C LEU A 130 20.42 -7.13 11.95
N GLY A 131 19.43 -6.30 12.26
CA GLY A 131 18.01 -6.60 12.08
C GLY A 131 17.41 -5.74 10.98
N VAL A 132 16.81 -6.36 9.97
CA VAL A 132 16.12 -5.69 8.85
C VAL A 132 14.66 -6.14 8.83
N ASN A 133 13.75 -5.18 8.90
CA ASN A 133 12.35 -5.35 8.54
C ASN A 133 12.12 -4.48 7.30
N GLN A 134 11.94 -5.12 6.15
CA GLN A 134 11.66 -4.47 4.89
C GLN A 134 10.29 -4.95 4.39
N VAL A 135 9.42 -4.00 4.09
CA VAL A 135 8.08 -4.32 3.59
C VAL A 135 7.63 -3.43 2.46
N SER A 136 6.91 -4.02 1.52
CA SER A 136 6.08 -3.30 0.57
C SER A 136 4.68 -3.89 0.56
N GLY A 137 3.66 -3.04 0.56
CA GLY A 137 2.25 -3.39 0.57
C GLY A 137 1.56 -3.02 1.88
N ASP A 138 0.45 -3.72 2.21
CA ASP A 138 -0.48 -3.22 3.22
C ASP A 138 -0.68 -4.13 4.43
N GLY A 139 -0.68 -3.56 5.64
CA GLY A 139 -1.16 -4.26 6.83
C GLY A 139 -0.26 -5.40 7.31
N ASN A 140 1.04 -5.37 6.98
CA ASN A 140 1.98 -6.40 7.40
C ASN A 140 2.54 -6.11 8.79
N ALA A 141 2.96 -7.15 9.52
CA ALA A 141 3.67 -7.03 10.78
C ALA A 141 5.00 -7.80 10.77
N GLN A 142 6.06 -7.17 11.29
CA GLN A 142 7.40 -7.72 11.30
C GLN A 142 8.09 -7.50 12.65
N ILE A 143 8.61 -8.57 13.25
CA ILE A 143 9.42 -8.55 14.47
C ILE A 143 10.80 -9.14 14.19
N ASN A 144 11.86 -8.41 14.51
CA ASN A 144 13.14 -9.04 14.81
C ASN A 144 13.42 -8.83 16.30
N SER A 145 13.84 -9.87 16.98
CA SER A 145 14.23 -9.80 18.38
C SER A 145 15.52 -10.57 18.63
N MET A 146 16.43 -9.96 19.39
CA MET A 146 17.70 -10.56 19.78
C MET A 146 17.99 -10.33 21.25
N ALA A 147 18.13 -11.40 22.02
CA ALA A 147 18.51 -11.37 23.43
C ALA A 147 19.85 -12.06 23.67
N LEU A 148 20.78 -11.37 24.34
CA LEU A 148 21.99 -11.98 24.90
C LEU A 148 21.84 -12.05 26.41
N ALA A 149 21.94 -13.25 27.00
CA ALA A 149 21.94 -13.43 28.45
C ALA A 149 23.38 -13.68 28.97
N PRO A 150 23.76 -13.13 30.14
CA PRO A 150 25.02 -13.46 30.79
C PRO A 150 25.11 -14.95 31.13
N ALA A 151 26.33 -15.43 31.32
CA ALA A 151 26.55 -16.81 31.74
C ALA A 151 25.88 -17.12 33.08
N GLY A 152 24.99 -18.12 33.09
CA GLY A 152 24.29 -18.58 34.29
C GLY A 152 22.97 -17.86 34.62
N GLU A 153 22.56 -16.88 33.82
CA GLU A 153 21.20 -16.32 33.87
C GLU A 153 20.39 -16.95 32.73
N GLY A 154 19.41 -17.79 33.06
CA GLY A 154 18.51 -18.36 32.07
C GLY A 154 17.68 -17.26 31.38
N PHE A 155 17.34 -17.46 30.11
CA PHE A 155 16.44 -16.54 29.42
C PHE A 155 15.02 -16.69 29.96
N LYS A 156 14.33 -15.56 30.16
CA LYS A 156 12.87 -15.55 30.15
C LYS A 156 12.48 -15.48 28.68
N GLU A 157 11.90 -16.57 28.18
CA GLU A 157 11.30 -16.79 26.85
C GLU A 157 11.06 -15.51 26.03
N ILE A 158 11.57 -15.46 24.79
CA ILE A 158 11.13 -14.44 23.82
C ILE A 158 9.69 -14.81 23.43
N ARG A 159 8.70 -14.17 24.07
CA ARG A 159 7.30 -14.31 23.65
C ARG A 159 7.11 -13.52 22.37
N ALA A 160 7.21 -14.20 21.23
CA ALA A 160 6.70 -13.71 19.96
C ALA A 160 5.19 -13.65 20.08
N LEU A 161 4.63 -12.45 20.24
CA LEU A 161 3.19 -12.33 20.47
C LEU A 161 2.41 -12.51 19.16
N GLU A 162 1.35 -13.30 19.27
CA GLU A 162 0.39 -13.66 18.23
C GLU A 162 -0.17 -12.41 17.53
N PRO A 163 -0.27 -12.39 16.19
CA PRO A 163 -1.02 -11.35 15.51
C PRO A 163 -2.47 -11.39 15.98
N VAL A 164 -2.94 -10.31 16.60
CA VAL A 164 -4.36 -10.14 16.89
C VAL A 164 -5.07 -10.00 15.55
N ASN A 165 -5.79 -11.06 15.16
CA ASN A 165 -6.48 -11.20 13.88
C ASN A 165 -7.39 -9.99 13.62
N PRO A 166 -7.31 -9.30 12.46
CA PRO A 166 -8.33 -8.35 12.09
C PRO A 166 -9.67 -9.09 11.96
N VAL A 167 -10.75 -8.45 12.42
CA VAL A 167 -12.11 -8.98 12.33
C VAL A 167 -12.38 -9.54 10.94
N ARG A 168 -12.64 -10.85 10.84
CA ARG A 168 -13.02 -11.52 9.60
C ARG A 168 -14.43 -11.05 9.20
N VAL A 169 -14.53 -10.12 8.26
CA VAL A 169 -15.76 -9.90 7.50
C VAL A 169 -15.59 -10.59 6.15
N SER A 170 -16.53 -11.47 5.82
CA SER A 170 -16.52 -12.33 4.65
C SER A 170 -16.23 -11.57 3.35
N ASP A 171 -15.22 -12.02 2.60
CA ASP A 171 -14.97 -11.60 1.21
C ASP A 171 -16.09 -12.11 0.30
N SER A 172 -17.16 -11.34 0.20
CA SER A 172 -18.17 -11.49 -0.86
C SER A 172 -17.90 -10.57 -2.06
N ALA A 173 -16.90 -9.68 -1.99
CA ALA A 173 -16.62 -8.68 -3.02
C ALA A 173 -15.54 -9.10 -4.05
N ALA A 174 -14.87 -10.25 -3.86
CA ALA A 174 -13.81 -10.73 -4.76
C ALA A 174 -14.26 -11.86 -5.72
N ARG A 175 -15.57 -12.10 -5.85
CA ARG A 175 -16.13 -13.20 -6.66
C ARG A 175 -16.70 -12.78 -8.01
N ASP A 176 -16.49 -11.55 -8.46
CA ASP A 176 -16.94 -11.16 -9.79
C ASP A 176 -15.90 -10.29 -10.50
N GLY A 177 -15.24 -10.87 -11.50
CA GLY A 177 -14.41 -10.15 -12.46
C GLY A 177 -12.94 -10.59 -12.53
N GLN A 178 -12.62 -11.34 -13.58
CA GLN A 178 -11.29 -11.56 -14.16
C GLN A 178 -10.33 -12.57 -13.50
N SER A 179 -10.61 -13.84 -13.83
CA SER A 179 -9.67 -14.85 -14.34
C SER A 179 -8.16 -14.54 -14.37
N GLY A 180 -7.38 -15.33 -13.62
CA GLY A 180 -6.22 -16.04 -14.17
C GLY A 180 -5.01 -15.26 -14.67
N GLY A 181 -4.79 -14.02 -14.23
CA GLY A 181 -3.58 -13.26 -14.52
C GLY A 181 -2.43 -13.61 -13.58
N ASP A 182 -1.30 -14.01 -14.15
CA ASP A 182 -0.05 -14.42 -13.49
C ASP A 182 0.28 -13.63 -12.21
N SER A 183 0.13 -14.26 -11.04
CA SER A 183 0.46 -13.66 -9.75
C SER A 183 1.96 -13.57 -9.50
N SER A 184 2.81 -14.20 -10.34
CA SER A 184 4.25 -14.31 -10.07
C SER A 184 5.03 -12.99 -10.21
N GLY A 185 4.42 -11.95 -10.79
CA GLY A 185 5.03 -10.62 -10.94
C GLY A 185 4.52 -9.54 -9.98
N ARG A 186 3.39 -9.75 -9.31
CA ARG A 186 2.74 -8.72 -8.47
C ARG A 186 3.42 -8.52 -7.12
N TYR A 187 3.97 -9.58 -6.55
CA TYR A 187 4.68 -9.53 -5.28
C TYR A 187 6.08 -10.10 -5.47
N ARG A 188 7.09 -9.26 -5.27
CA ARG A 188 8.48 -9.64 -5.51
C ARG A 188 9.35 -9.24 -4.34
N ALA A 189 10.08 -10.21 -3.79
CA ALA A 189 11.06 -9.99 -2.74
C ALA A 189 12.41 -10.52 -3.24
N VAL A 190 13.42 -9.66 -3.27
CA VAL A 190 14.75 -10.02 -3.77
C VAL A 190 15.85 -9.56 -2.83
N VAL A 191 16.80 -10.45 -2.61
CA VAL A 191 18.09 -10.17 -1.99
C VAL A 191 19.17 -10.65 -2.95
N THR A 192 20.11 -9.79 -3.34
CA THR A 192 21.23 -10.21 -4.19
C THR A 192 22.35 -10.82 -3.35
N ASP A 193 23.14 -11.71 -3.97
CA ASP A 193 24.32 -12.36 -3.39
C ASP A 193 25.37 -11.36 -2.85
N THR A 194 25.48 -10.20 -3.48
CA THR A 194 26.41 -9.15 -3.06
C THR A 194 25.94 -8.34 -1.85
N ALA A 195 24.65 -8.34 -1.52
CA ALA A 195 24.04 -7.43 -0.55
C ALA A 195 24.41 -7.69 0.92
N PHE A 196 25.12 -8.77 1.22
CA PHE A 196 25.64 -9.06 2.56
C PHE A 196 27.05 -9.65 2.50
N SER A 197 27.73 -9.51 1.35
CA SER A 197 29.05 -10.10 1.14
C SER A 197 30.05 -9.62 2.20
N GLY A 198 30.64 -10.57 2.92
CA GLY A 198 31.60 -10.30 3.99
C GLY A 198 31.01 -9.75 5.28
N PHE A 199 29.68 -9.79 5.46
CA PHE A 199 29.06 -9.46 6.75
C PHE A 199 29.41 -10.53 7.79
N GLY A 200 29.84 -10.12 8.98
CA GLY A 200 30.20 -11.03 10.08
C GLY A 200 29.34 -10.82 11.33
N GLY A 201 28.69 -11.88 11.83
CA GLY A 201 27.91 -11.85 13.06
C GLY A 201 26.48 -12.35 12.86
N VAL A 202 25.48 -11.71 13.50
CA VAL A 202 24.07 -12.15 13.45
C VAL A 202 23.27 -11.30 12.47
N LEU A 203 22.56 -11.95 11.56
CA LEU A 203 21.68 -11.31 10.58
C LEU A 203 20.25 -11.83 10.76
N GLN A 204 19.29 -10.92 10.97
CA GLN A 204 17.87 -11.20 11.01
C GLN A 204 17.17 -10.35 9.94
N ILE A 205 16.47 -10.98 8.99
CA ILE A 205 15.79 -10.29 7.89
C ILE A 205 14.35 -10.78 7.82
N ASN A 206 13.41 -9.85 7.96
CA ASN A 206 12.04 -10.01 7.51
C ASN A 206 11.88 -9.17 6.25
N GLN A 207 11.77 -9.81 5.08
CA GLN A 207 11.51 -9.14 3.82
C GLN A 207 10.14 -9.60 3.31
N VAL A 208 9.20 -8.67 3.13
CA VAL A 208 7.81 -8.97 2.77
C VAL A 208 7.35 -8.08 1.62
N SER A 209 6.78 -8.71 0.59
CA SER A 209 6.05 -8.02 -0.47
C SER A 209 4.63 -8.58 -0.53
N GLY A 210 3.64 -7.73 -0.32
CA GLY A 210 2.23 -8.10 -0.30
C GLY A 210 1.51 -7.55 0.92
N SER A 211 0.42 -8.20 1.32
CA SER A 211 -0.47 -7.66 2.35
C SER A 211 -0.77 -8.67 3.45
N ARG A 212 -0.96 -8.16 4.68
CA ARG A 212 -1.43 -8.93 5.84
C ARG A 212 -0.51 -10.10 6.25
N ASN A 213 0.78 -10.03 5.93
CA ASN A 213 1.76 -11.00 6.42
C ASN A 213 2.18 -10.68 7.85
N VAL A 214 2.47 -11.70 8.63
CA VAL A 214 3.02 -11.56 9.98
C VAL A 214 4.29 -12.39 10.05
N THR A 215 5.42 -11.75 10.32
CA THR A 215 6.75 -12.36 10.30
C THR A 215 7.53 -12.04 11.57
N GLY A 216 8.34 -12.99 12.02
CA GLY A 216 9.08 -12.89 13.27
C GLY A 216 10.39 -13.67 13.22
N ASN A 217 11.50 -13.00 13.53
CA ASN A 217 12.79 -13.64 13.80
C ASN A 217 13.16 -13.45 15.27
N HIS A 218 13.57 -14.53 15.92
CA HIS A 218 13.93 -14.55 17.32
C HIS A 218 15.30 -15.21 17.47
N PHE A 219 16.26 -14.50 18.05
CA PHE A 219 17.59 -15.02 18.36
C PHE A 219 17.86 -14.86 19.84
N SER A 220 18.27 -15.93 20.50
CA SER A 220 18.74 -15.88 21.88
C SER A 220 19.98 -16.75 22.06
N ILE A 221 20.89 -16.29 22.90
CA ILE A 221 22.03 -17.09 23.36
C ILE A 221 22.32 -16.74 24.83
N SER A 222 22.60 -17.78 25.60
CA SER A 222 23.03 -17.71 26.99
C SER A 222 24.42 -18.32 27.11
N GLY A 223 25.31 -17.67 27.85
CA GLY A 223 26.60 -18.28 28.16
C GLY A 223 26.43 -19.51 29.07
N GLN A 224 27.22 -20.56 28.84
CA GLN A 224 27.44 -21.57 29.87
C GLN A 224 28.44 -21.03 30.89
N ARG A 225 28.24 -21.35 32.17
CA ARG A 225 29.29 -21.10 33.18
C ARG A 225 30.48 -22.02 32.83
N PRO A 226 31.72 -21.50 32.84
CA PRO A 226 32.90 -22.36 32.82
C PRO A 226 32.96 -23.27 34.05
#